data_AF-A0A7N4PQ17-F1
#
_entry.id   AF-A0A7N4PQ17-F1
#
_cell.length_a   1.000
_cell.length_b   1.000
_cell.length_c   1.000
_cell.angle_alpha   90.00
_cell.angle_beta   90.00
_cell.angle_gamma   90.00
#
_symmetry.space_group_name_H-M   'P 1'
#
loop_
_entity.id
_entity.type
_entity.pdbx_description
1 polymer ?
#
loop_
_entity_poly.entity_id
_entity_poly.type
_entity_poly.pdbx_seq_one_letter_code
_entity_poly.pdbx_strand_id
1 'polypeptide(L)'
;PGARLEVEPSYPVPLGAALLLRCRGAYDAFSYRFYQEALQEALSLEDSWWESATPHLRHPRVTAALAGRYRCHYDFHDFWSPLSLPRDVPVADLYEEPFLWATPGLSVPPGENVTFHCNSSKFVLYYSTAERRFQTLEPQSANGNEVPLHNKTEEINGNYTCKGYVSREPHRWSAASDNLVLSDRGLPPGCRKAVLLHVLLALVMLGA
;
A
#
# COMPACT_ATOMS: atom_id res chain seq x y z
N PRO A 1 26.04 -9.61 13.14
CA PRO A 1 25.10 -9.30 12.03
C PRO A 1 23.94 -8.44 12.56
N GLY A 2 23.34 -7.56 11.76
CA GLY A 2 22.16 -6.80 12.21
C GLY A 2 20.93 -7.69 12.38
N ALA A 3 20.05 -7.34 13.31
CA ALA A 3 18.75 -8.00 13.44
C ALA A 3 17.85 -7.68 12.24
N ARG A 4 16.95 -8.60 11.89
CA ARG A 4 15.94 -8.41 10.84
C ARG A 4 14.55 -8.66 11.40
N LEU A 5 13.66 -7.67 11.28
CA LEU A 5 12.26 -7.80 11.65
C LEU A 5 11.41 -8.15 10.41
N GLU A 6 10.59 -9.17 10.56
CA GLU A 6 9.59 -9.66 9.62
C GLU A 6 8.19 -9.53 10.25
N VAL A 7 7.18 -9.24 9.43
CA VAL A 7 5.80 -8.96 9.85
C VAL A 7 4.86 -9.82 9.02
N GLU A 8 3.94 -10.55 9.67
CA GLU A 8 2.92 -11.36 9.02
C GLU A 8 1.53 -11.11 9.65
N PRO A 9 0.44 -11.00 8.86
CA PRO A 9 0.43 -11.00 7.39
C PRO A 9 1.05 -9.71 6.81
N SER A 10 1.21 -9.68 5.49
CA SER A 10 1.51 -8.43 4.78
C SER A 10 0.50 -7.35 5.13
N TYR A 11 0.95 -6.09 5.13
CA TYR A 11 0.14 -4.97 5.56
C TYR A 11 -0.86 -4.50 4.49
N PRO A 12 -1.94 -3.80 4.90
CA PRO A 12 -2.31 -3.47 6.28
C PRO A 12 -3.01 -4.62 7.00
N VAL A 13 -2.86 -4.65 8.33
CA VAL A 13 -3.45 -5.71 9.18
C VAL A 13 -4.86 -5.29 9.62
N PRO A 14 -5.91 -6.07 9.33
CA PRO A 14 -7.28 -5.75 9.76
C PRO A 14 -7.41 -5.71 11.29
N LEU A 15 -8.31 -4.85 11.78
CA LEU A 15 -8.63 -4.78 13.21
C LEU A 15 -9.15 -6.15 13.71
N GLY A 16 -8.63 -6.62 14.85
CA GLY A 16 -9.01 -7.90 15.43
C GLY A 16 -8.40 -9.14 14.79
N ALA A 17 -7.68 -9.01 13.67
CA ALA A 17 -6.91 -10.10 13.06
C ALA A 17 -5.68 -10.47 13.90
N ALA A 18 -5.01 -11.57 13.55
CA ALA A 18 -3.76 -11.96 14.18
C ALA A 18 -2.56 -11.25 13.51
N LEU A 19 -1.58 -10.86 14.34
CA LEU A 19 -0.30 -10.27 13.91
C LEU A 19 0.85 -11.09 14.49
N LEU A 20 1.85 -11.37 13.67
CA LEU A 20 3.09 -12.04 14.04
C LEU A 20 4.28 -11.16 13.66
N LEU A 21 5.11 -10.83 14.66
CA LEU A 21 6.38 -10.14 14.48
C LEU A 21 7.50 -11.14 14.73
N ARG A 22 8.35 -11.37 13.73
CA ARG A 22 9.45 -12.34 13.82
C ARG A 22 10.79 -11.62 13.72
N CYS A 23 11.65 -11.81 14.72
CA CYS A 23 12.99 -11.24 14.70
C CYS A 23 14.02 -12.31 14.31
N ARG A 24 14.88 -12.04 13.34
CA ARG A 24 16.00 -12.91 12.98
C ARG A 24 17.30 -12.28 13.45
N GLY A 25 18.08 -13.06 14.19
CA GLY A 25 19.36 -12.67 14.77
C GLY A 25 20.49 -13.61 14.34
N ALA A 26 21.60 -13.60 15.09
CA ALA A 26 22.67 -14.58 14.92
C ALA A 26 22.23 -15.98 15.39
N TYR A 27 22.98 -17.01 15.00
CA TYR A 27 22.68 -18.41 15.33
C TYR A 27 22.71 -18.68 16.85
N ASP A 28 23.67 -18.11 17.59
CA ASP A 28 23.77 -18.25 19.06
C ASP A 28 23.26 -17.01 19.82
N ALA A 29 22.18 -16.39 19.35
CA ALA A 29 21.55 -15.30 20.09
C ALA A 29 20.83 -15.82 21.34
N PHE A 30 21.03 -15.17 22.49
CA PHE A 30 20.49 -15.62 23.78
C PHE A 30 19.07 -15.11 24.05
N SER A 31 18.80 -13.84 23.72
CA SER A 31 17.50 -13.21 23.96
C SER A 31 17.20 -12.15 22.91
N TYR A 32 15.92 -11.79 22.80
CA TYR A 32 15.43 -10.85 21.79
C TYR A 32 14.45 -9.89 22.41
N ARG A 33 14.45 -8.64 21.94
CA ARG A 33 13.50 -7.61 22.36
C ARG A 33 12.85 -6.94 21.16
N PHE A 34 11.57 -6.63 21.31
CA PHE A 34 10.77 -5.91 20.34
C PHE A 34 10.44 -4.52 20.90
N TYR A 35 10.46 -3.53 20.01
CA TYR A 35 10.17 -2.14 20.33
C TYR A 35 9.14 -1.63 19.34
N GLN A 36 8.12 -0.95 19.84
CA GLN A 36 7.30 -0.05 19.05
C GLN A 36 7.83 1.36 19.31
N GLU A 37 8.28 2.10 18.30
CA GLU A 37 9.01 3.37 18.49
C GLU A 37 8.23 4.44 19.26
N ALA A 38 6.90 4.37 19.25
CA ALA A 38 6.03 5.26 20.02
C ALA A 38 5.94 4.88 21.51
N LEU A 39 6.22 3.62 21.85
CA LEU A 39 6.28 3.13 23.22
C LEU A 39 7.73 3.20 23.66
N GLN A 40 8.02 4.04 24.65
CA GLN A 40 9.37 4.24 25.16
C GLN A 40 9.91 3.03 25.96
N GLU A 41 9.11 1.96 26.03
CA GLU A 41 9.39 0.71 26.74
C GLU A 41 9.37 -0.47 25.77
N ALA A 42 10.25 -1.45 26.03
CA ALA A 42 10.28 -2.68 25.23
C ALA A 42 8.98 -3.46 25.44
N LEU A 43 8.38 -3.93 24.35
CA LEU A 43 7.35 -4.96 24.40
C LEU A 43 8.07 -6.26 24.72
N SER A 44 8.34 -6.48 26.01
CA SER A 44 9.00 -7.69 26.49
C SER A 44 8.03 -8.85 26.34
N LEU A 45 8.50 -9.90 25.64
CA LEU A 45 7.91 -11.22 25.80
C LEU A 45 8.39 -11.76 27.14
N GLU A 46 7.45 -12.31 27.90
CA GLU A 46 7.73 -13.10 29.10
C GLU A 46 8.83 -14.14 28.77
N ASP A 47 9.83 -14.22 29.63
CA ASP A 47 11.13 -14.90 29.44
C ASP A 47 11.01 -16.37 28.99
N SER A 48 10.70 -16.62 27.72
CA SER A 48 10.83 -17.96 27.14
C SER A 48 12.23 -18.08 26.56
N TRP A 49 13.15 -18.56 27.38
CA TRP A 49 14.46 -19.08 26.98
C TRP A 49 14.24 -20.12 25.87
N TRP A 50 14.36 -19.72 24.61
CA TRP A 50 14.21 -20.65 23.50
C TRP A 50 15.59 -21.09 23.03
N GLU A 51 15.84 -22.39 23.13
CA GLU A 51 16.90 -23.06 22.39
C GLU A 51 16.43 -23.14 20.92
N SER A 52 17.12 -22.48 19.99
CA SER A 52 17.01 -22.64 18.51
C SER A 52 15.75 -22.20 17.70
N ALA A 53 14.58 -21.88 18.28
CA ALA A 53 13.43 -21.31 17.55
C ALA A 53 13.36 -19.76 17.46
N THR A 54 13.67 -19.16 16.30
CA THR A 54 13.53 -17.70 16.05
C THR A 54 12.34 -17.06 16.79
N PRO A 55 12.54 -16.05 17.64
CA PRO A 55 11.49 -15.54 18.52
C PRO A 55 10.46 -14.82 17.69
N HIS A 56 9.22 -14.98 18.13
CA HIS A 56 8.09 -14.32 17.53
C HIS A 56 7.18 -13.75 18.61
N LEU A 57 6.77 -12.50 18.40
CA LEU A 57 5.73 -11.85 19.18
C LEU A 57 4.42 -12.01 18.42
N ARG A 58 3.48 -12.77 19.00
CA ARG A 58 2.16 -13.01 18.42
C ARG A 58 1.11 -12.21 19.18
N HIS A 59 0.37 -11.37 18.46
CA HIS A 59 -0.85 -10.75 18.95
C HIS A 59 -2.06 -11.47 18.34
N PRO A 60 -2.82 -12.27 19.12
CA PRO A 60 -3.97 -13.02 18.59
C PRO A 60 -5.09 -12.13 18.07
N ARG A 61 -5.20 -10.90 18.61
CA ARG A 61 -6.13 -9.87 18.17
C ARG A 61 -5.42 -8.53 18.14
N VAL A 62 -5.38 -7.91 16.97
CA VAL A 62 -4.83 -6.57 16.77
C VAL A 62 -5.80 -5.51 17.26
N THR A 63 -5.28 -4.49 17.93
CA THR A 63 -6.01 -3.29 18.36
C THR A 63 -5.36 -2.05 17.76
N ALA A 64 -6.03 -0.90 17.88
CA ALA A 64 -5.50 0.37 17.42
C ALA A 64 -4.13 0.73 18.02
N ALA A 65 -3.84 0.29 19.25
CA ALA A 65 -2.58 0.57 19.94
C ALA A 65 -1.37 -0.14 19.30
N LEU A 66 -1.60 -1.23 18.55
CA LEU A 66 -0.55 -1.96 17.85
C LEU A 66 -0.20 -1.35 16.47
N ALA A 67 -0.88 -0.28 16.08
CA ALA A 67 -0.50 0.50 14.90
C ALA A 67 0.80 1.26 15.19
N GLY A 68 1.84 1.03 14.40
CA GLY A 68 3.07 1.78 14.60
C GLY A 68 4.28 1.21 13.87
N ARG A 69 5.44 1.73 14.25
CA ARG A 69 6.73 1.35 13.70
C ARG A 69 7.49 0.49 14.68
N TYR A 70 7.91 -0.68 14.23
CA TYR A 70 8.53 -1.70 15.06
C TYR A 70 9.99 -1.92 14.70
N ARG A 71 10.79 -2.23 15.72
CA ARG A 71 12.17 -2.69 15.58
C ARG A 71 12.42 -3.85 16.53
N CYS A 72 13.44 -4.65 16.25
CA CYS A 72 13.92 -5.65 17.18
C CYS A 72 15.45 -5.66 17.24
N HIS A 73 16.00 -6.19 18.32
CA HIS A 73 17.40 -6.56 18.42
C HIS A 73 17.55 -7.83 19.25
N TYR A 74 18.74 -8.40 19.24
CA TYR A 74 19.06 -9.59 20.00
C TYR A 74 20.32 -9.40 20.82
N ASP A 75 20.42 -10.14 21.91
CA ASP A 75 21.62 -10.25 22.73
C ASP A 75 22.47 -11.43 22.26
N PHE A 76 23.79 -11.21 22.23
CA PHE A 76 24.80 -12.21 21.93
C PHE A 76 25.98 -12.00 22.88
N HIS A 77 26.19 -12.92 23.82
CA HIS A 77 27.28 -12.91 24.79
C HIS A 77 27.42 -11.57 25.53
N ASP A 78 26.32 -11.11 26.14
CA ASP A 78 26.21 -9.83 26.87
C ASP A 78 26.32 -8.56 26.00
N PHE A 79 26.32 -8.71 24.68
CA PHE A 79 26.29 -7.60 23.74
C PHE A 79 24.99 -7.57 22.93
N TRP A 80 24.31 -6.44 22.99
CA TRP A 80 23.16 -6.16 22.13
C TRP A 80 23.59 -5.87 20.70
N SER A 81 22.92 -6.50 19.75
CA SER A 81 23.03 -6.13 18.34
C SER A 81 22.50 -4.70 18.12
N PRO A 82 22.92 -4.03 17.04
CA PRO A 82 22.18 -2.87 16.54
C PRO A 82 20.70 -3.21 16.32
N LEU A 83 19.83 -2.20 16.47
CA LEU A 83 18.41 -2.33 16.13
C LEU A 83 18.24 -2.69 14.65
N SER A 84 17.22 -3.51 14.37
CA SER A 84 16.80 -3.80 13.02
C SER A 84 16.38 -2.54 12.28
N LEU A 85 16.36 -2.61 10.94
CA LEU A 85 15.60 -1.63 10.17
C LEU A 85 14.14 -1.60 10.66
N PRO A 86 13.52 -0.41 10.70
CA PRO A 86 12.13 -0.28 11.12
C PRO A 86 11.18 -0.99 10.17
N ARG A 87 10.09 -1.52 10.73
CA ARG A 87 8.96 -2.06 9.98
C ARG A 87 7.68 -1.37 10.40
N ASP A 88 6.98 -0.81 9.42
CA ASP A 88 5.70 -0.17 9.62
C ASP A 88 4.60 -1.24 9.68
N VAL A 89 3.75 -1.16 10.70
CA VAL A 89 2.60 -2.04 10.94
C VAL A 89 1.34 -1.17 10.93
N PRO A 90 0.78 -0.88 9.75
CA PRO A 90 -0.48 -0.17 9.68
C PRO A 90 -1.64 -1.11 9.99
N VAL A 91 -2.56 -0.63 10.82
CA VAL A 91 -3.79 -1.33 11.21
C VAL A 91 -4.96 -0.69 10.47
N ALA A 92 -5.69 -1.50 9.71
CA ALA A 92 -6.87 -1.08 8.95
C ALA A 92 -8.16 -1.16 9.77
N ASP A 93 -9.24 -0.66 9.18
CA ASP A 93 -10.61 -0.74 9.71
C ASP A 93 -10.80 0.02 11.05
N LEU A 94 -9.98 1.05 11.28
CA LEU A 94 -10.06 1.93 12.43
C LEU A 94 -10.91 3.18 12.18
N TYR A 95 -10.97 3.61 10.91
CA TYR A 95 -11.77 4.75 10.45
C TYR A 95 -12.77 4.32 9.38
N GLU A 96 -13.82 5.12 9.20
CA GLU A 96 -14.84 4.91 8.17
C GLU A 96 -14.24 4.83 6.76
N GLU A 97 -14.91 4.09 5.89
CA GLU A 97 -14.48 3.95 4.50
C GLU A 97 -14.43 5.30 3.78
N PRO A 98 -13.35 5.61 3.06
CA PRO A 98 -13.26 6.83 2.30
C PRO A 98 -13.97 6.68 0.95
N PHE A 99 -14.38 7.80 0.38
CA PHE A 99 -14.88 7.83 -1.00
C PHE A 99 -13.71 7.97 -1.98
N LEU A 100 -13.67 7.13 -3.03
CA LEU A 100 -12.68 7.15 -4.11
C LEU A 100 -13.31 7.66 -5.40
N TRP A 101 -12.64 8.58 -6.09
CA TRP A 101 -13.04 9.05 -7.42
C TRP A 101 -11.85 9.34 -8.32
N ALA A 102 -12.13 9.48 -9.61
CA ALA A 102 -11.13 9.74 -10.63
C ALA A 102 -11.52 10.93 -11.51
N THR A 103 -10.53 11.73 -11.90
CA THR A 103 -10.67 12.85 -12.85
C THR A 103 -9.81 12.58 -14.09
N PRO A 104 -10.31 12.82 -15.33
CA PRO A 104 -11.57 13.48 -15.67
C PRO A 104 -12.83 12.60 -15.53
N GLY A 105 -12.67 11.30 -15.29
CA GLY A 105 -13.79 10.39 -15.06
C GLY A 105 -13.34 8.92 -15.08
N LEU A 106 -14.31 8.02 -15.17
CA LEU A 106 -14.06 6.56 -15.12
C LEU A 106 -13.69 5.94 -16.47
N SER A 107 -13.83 6.72 -17.54
CA SER A 107 -13.59 6.25 -18.90
C SER A 107 -12.68 7.25 -19.61
N VAL A 108 -11.44 6.83 -19.83
CA VAL A 108 -10.35 7.71 -20.24
C VAL A 108 -9.76 7.20 -21.55
N PRO A 109 -9.48 8.07 -22.54
CA PRO A 109 -8.83 7.65 -23.78
C PRO A 109 -7.43 7.07 -23.54
N PRO A 110 -6.97 6.14 -24.38
CA PRO A 110 -5.59 5.66 -24.32
C PRO A 110 -4.57 6.81 -24.43
N GLY A 111 -3.60 6.86 -23.54
CA GLY A 111 -2.55 7.89 -23.50
C GLY A 111 -2.89 9.13 -22.68
N GLU A 112 -4.10 9.24 -22.13
CA GLU A 112 -4.45 10.32 -21.19
C GLU A 112 -4.21 9.94 -19.74
N ASN A 113 -3.80 10.94 -18.94
CA ASN A 113 -3.54 10.77 -17.52
C ASN A 113 -4.84 10.73 -16.72
N VAL A 114 -4.86 9.90 -15.68
CA VAL A 114 -5.95 9.84 -14.71
C VAL A 114 -5.43 10.26 -13.36
N THR A 115 -6.16 11.11 -12.66
CA THR A 115 -5.84 11.46 -11.28
C THR A 115 -6.88 10.85 -10.36
N PHE A 116 -6.41 10.06 -9.39
CA PHE A 116 -7.24 9.50 -8.34
C PHE A 116 -7.23 10.39 -7.12
N HIS A 117 -8.40 10.49 -6.51
CA HIS A 117 -8.67 11.28 -5.32
C HIS A 117 -9.38 10.41 -4.30
N CYS A 118 -9.05 10.58 -3.04
CA CYS A 118 -9.66 9.86 -1.94
C CYS A 118 -10.04 10.88 -0.86
N ASN A 119 -11.23 10.79 -0.27
CA ASN A 119 -11.69 11.75 0.74
C ASN A 119 -11.02 11.47 2.10
N SER A 120 -9.71 11.70 2.16
CA SER A 120 -8.86 11.52 3.32
C SER A 120 -7.68 12.49 3.27
N SER A 121 -7.13 12.84 4.43
CA SER A 121 -5.96 13.75 4.51
C SER A 121 -4.72 13.18 3.84
N LYS A 122 -4.56 11.87 3.86
CA LYS A 122 -3.56 11.08 3.13
C LYS A 122 -4.22 9.75 2.79
N PHE A 123 -3.76 9.08 1.75
CA PHE A 123 -4.26 7.76 1.42
C PHE A 123 -3.21 6.91 0.71
N VAL A 124 -3.50 5.63 0.57
CA VAL A 124 -2.77 4.70 -0.27
C VAL A 124 -3.75 4.17 -1.31
N LEU A 125 -3.38 4.23 -2.59
CA LEU A 125 -4.17 3.68 -3.68
C LEU A 125 -3.72 2.25 -3.96
N TYR A 126 -4.66 1.31 -3.91
CA TYR A 126 -4.49 -0.07 -4.27
C TYR A 126 -5.11 -0.31 -5.63
N TYR A 127 -4.41 -1.03 -6.51
CA TYR A 127 -4.96 -1.33 -7.82
C TYR A 127 -4.54 -2.69 -8.37
N SER A 128 -5.34 -3.22 -9.27
CA SER A 128 -5.06 -4.43 -10.03
C SER A 128 -5.60 -4.29 -11.46
N THR A 129 -4.75 -4.56 -12.43
CA THR A 129 -5.02 -4.57 -13.87
C THR A 129 -4.92 -5.99 -14.42
N ALA A 130 -5.12 -6.19 -15.73
CA ALA A 130 -4.94 -7.51 -16.33
C ALA A 130 -3.50 -8.03 -16.19
N GLU A 131 -2.52 -7.13 -16.30
CA GLU A 131 -1.08 -7.46 -16.24
C GLU A 131 -0.51 -7.45 -14.83
N ARG A 132 -1.07 -6.66 -13.91
CA ARG A 132 -0.51 -6.44 -12.57
C ARG A 132 -1.54 -6.65 -11.48
N ARG A 133 -1.16 -7.38 -10.43
CA ARG A 133 -2.02 -7.62 -9.27
C ARG A 133 -1.42 -7.00 -8.01
N PHE A 134 -2.29 -6.53 -7.13
CA PHE A 134 -1.94 -6.02 -5.79
C PHE A 134 -0.86 -4.93 -5.79
N GLN A 135 -0.99 -3.97 -6.72
CA GLN A 135 -0.08 -2.83 -6.78
C GLN A 135 -0.53 -1.72 -5.84
N THR A 136 0.41 -0.88 -5.42
CA THR A 136 0.19 0.19 -4.46
C THR A 136 0.85 1.48 -4.95
N LEU A 137 0.15 2.60 -4.85
CA LEU A 137 0.67 3.94 -5.13
C LEU A 137 0.40 4.88 -3.96
N GLU A 138 1.43 5.59 -3.54
CA GLU A 138 1.34 6.61 -2.51
C GLU A 138 1.29 8.01 -3.17
N PRO A 139 0.53 8.96 -2.58
CA PRO A 139 0.47 10.34 -3.04
C PRO A 139 1.86 10.98 -3.03
N GLN A 140 2.31 11.46 -4.19
CA GLN A 140 3.57 12.18 -4.33
C GLN A 140 3.44 13.69 -4.09
N SER A 141 2.20 14.18 -3.94
CA SER A 141 1.89 15.60 -3.73
C SER A 141 2.13 16.04 -2.28
N ALA A 142 2.59 17.28 -2.08
CA ALA A 142 2.73 17.90 -0.77
C ALA A 142 1.41 17.89 0.04
N ASN A 143 0.27 18.06 -0.65
CA ASN A 143 -1.04 17.95 -0.03
C ASN A 143 -1.40 16.49 0.26
N GLY A 144 -0.97 15.55 -0.58
CA GLY A 144 -1.12 14.10 -0.39
C GLY A 144 -2.53 13.56 -0.58
N ASN A 145 -3.38 14.31 -1.28
CA ASN A 145 -4.80 13.98 -1.52
C ASN A 145 -5.05 13.51 -2.95
N GLU A 146 -4.00 13.44 -3.78
CA GLU A 146 -4.09 13.09 -5.19
C GLU A 146 -2.96 12.14 -5.60
N VAL A 147 -3.30 11.15 -6.42
CA VAL A 147 -2.35 10.21 -7.04
C VAL A 147 -2.52 10.27 -8.56
N PRO A 148 -1.61 10.94 -9.29
CA PRO A 148 -1.64 10.97 -10.74
C PRO A 148 -1.06 9.67 -11.31
N LEU A 149 -1.86 8.94 -12.08
CA LEU A 149 -1.43 7.78 -12.85
C LEU A 149 -1.13 8.24 -14.29
N HIS A 150 0.16 8.28 -14.62
CA HIS A 150 0.63 8.75 -15.92
C HIS A 150 0.57 7.62 -16.95
N ASN A 151 -0.25 7.81 -17.97
CA ASN A 151 -0.51 6.80 -18.99
C ASN A 151 0.50 6.94 -20.14
N LYS A 152 1.69 6.34 -20.00
CA LYS A 152 2.63 6.25 -21.14
C LYS A 152 2.67 4.89 -21.82
N THR A 153 2.31 3.81 -21.12
CA THR A 153 2.46 2.43 -21.64
C THR A 153 1.67 1.36 -20.88
N GLU A 154 0.88 1.70 -19.87
CA GLU A 154 0.24 0.70 -18.97
C GLU A 154 -1.28 0.67 -19.16
N GLU A 155 -1.83 -0.54 -19.24
CA GLU A 155 -3.28 -0.76 -19.27
C GLU A 155 -3.89 -0.25 -17.95
N ILE A 156 -4.58 0.89 -18.02
CA ILE A 156 -5.28 1.51 -16.88
C ILE A 156 -6.59 0.79 -16.54
N ASN A 157 -6.95 -0.24 -17.31
CA ASN A 157 -8.15 -1.01 -17.09
C ASN A 157 -7.94 -1.89 -15.86
N GLY A 158 -8.78 -1.69 -14.85
CA GLY A 158 -8.54 -2.33 -13.59
C GLY A 158 -9.49 -1.89 -12.48
N ASN A 159 -9.23 -2.50 -11.33
CA ASN A 159 -9.92 -2.27 -10.08
C ASN A 159 -9.04 -1.40 -9.19
N TYR A 160 -9.63 -0.37 -8.61
CA TYR A 160 -8.95 0.62 -7.79
C TYR A 160 -9.70 0.80 -6.47
N THR A 161 -8.96 0.82 -5.37
CA THR A 161 -9.49 1.08 -4.02
C THR A 161 -8.54 2.00 -3.27
N CYS A 162 -9.03 2.80 -2.33
CA CYS A 162 -8.16 3.59 -1.45
C CYS A 162 -8.37 3.24 0.02
N LYS A 163 -7.28 3.35 0.79
CA LYS A 163 -7.32 3.37 2.26
C LYS A 163 -6.73 4.67 2.74
N GLY A 164 -7.47 5.39 3.57
CA GLY A 164 -7.13 6.70 4.10
C GLY A 164 -6.47 6.62 5.47
N TYR A 165 -5.65 7.62 5.79
CA TYR A 165 -5.13 7.88 7.13
C TYR A 165 -4.92 9.39 7.33
N VAL A 166 -4.71 9.79 8.58
CA VAL A 166 -4.41 11.19 8.92
C VAL A 166 -2.90 11.34 9.18
N SER A 167 -2.32 12.47 8.77
CA SER A 167 -0.87 12.69 8.83
C SER A 167 -0.24 12.50 10.22
N ARG A 168 -1.01 12.79 11.30
CA ARG A 168 -0.57 12.62 12.69
C ARG A 168 -0.59 11.17 13.19
N GLU A 169 -1.29 10.27 12.49
CA GLU A 169 -1.46 8.85 12.85
C GLU A 169 -1.26 7.96 11.61
N PRO A 170 -0.05 7.94 11.01
CA PRO A 170 0.19 7.36 9.69
C PRO A 170 0.04 5.82 9.63
N HIS A 171 -0.03 5.14 10.78
CA HIS A 171 -0.22 3.70 10.88
C HIS A 171 -1.67 3.30 11.19
N ARG A 172 -2.58 4.25 11.41
CA ARG A 172 -3.99 3.97 11.70
C ARG A 172 -4.81 4.29 10.47
N TRP A 173 -5.40 3.28 9.86
CA TRP A 173 -5.99 3.41 8.53
C TRP A 173 -7.50 3.13 8.57
N SER A 174 -8.19 3.67 7.58
CA SER A 174 -9.59 3.40 7.32
C SER A 174 -9.84 1.96 6.82
N ALA A 175 -11.11 1.60 6.74
CA ALA A 175 -11.57 0.56 5.84
C ALA A 175 -11.21 0.90 4.37
N ALA A 176 -11.26 -0.10 3.50
CA ALA A 176 -11.13 0.13 2.05
C ALA A 176 -12.35 0.89 1.53
N SER A 177 -12.14 1.80 0.57
CA SER A 177 -13.22 2.36 -0.23
C SER A 177 -13.94 1.28 -1.04
N ASP A 178 -15.10 1.64 -1.57
CA ASP A 178 -15.68 0.92 -2.69
C ASP A 178 -14.70 0.76 -3.86
N ASN A 179 -14.87 -0.34 -4.60
CA ASN A 179 -14.06 -0.63 -5.77
C ASN A 179 -14.48 0.24 -6.96
N LEU A 180 -13.54 1.03 -7.47
CA LEU A 180 -13.68 1.84 -8.65
C LEU A 180 -13.08 1.11 -9.85
N VAL A 181 -13.89 0.88 -10.88
CA VAL A 181 -13.45 0.23 -12.13
C VAL A 181 -13.17 1.28 -13.19
N LEU A 182 -11.95 1.26 -13.74
CA LEU A 182 -11.61 2.03 -14.93
C LEU A 182 -11.63 1.16 -16.18
N SER A 183 -12.08 1.74 -17.28
CA SER A 183 -12.04 1.14 -18.61
C SER A 183 -11.71 2.18 -19.67
N ASP A 184 -10.81 1.88 -20.58
CA ASP A 184 -10.48 2.72 -21.71
C ASP A 184 -11.65 2.83 -22.69
N ARG A 185 -11.85 4.00 -23.30
CA ARG A 185 -12.72 4.08 -24.48
C ARG A 185 -11.99 3.43 -25.65
N GLY A 186 -12.14 2.12 -25.80
CA GLY A 186 -11.85 1.45 -27.06
C GLY A 186 -12.81 1.94 -28.14
N LEU A 187 -12.46 2.97 -28.91
CA LEU A 187 -13.03 3.09 -30.25
C LEU A 187 -12.59 1.84 -31.02
N PRO A 188 -13.51 1.08 -31.64
CA PRO A 188 -13.15 -0.12 -32.37
C PRO A 188 -12.10 0.21 -33.44
N PRO A 189 -11.11 -0.68 -33.68
CA PRO A 189 -10.00 -0.44 -34.60
C PRO A 189 -10.42 -0.13 -36.05
N GLY A 190 -11.71 -0.32 -36.39
CA GLY A 190 -12.31 0.06 -37.67
C GLY A 190 -12.65 1.54 -37.85
N CYS A 191 -12.80 2.35 -36.78
CA CYS A 191 -13.24 3.75 -36.93
C CYS A 191 -12.12 4.73 -37.31
N ARG A 192 -10.84 4.39 -37.11
CA ARG A 192 -9.71 5.26 -37.49
C ARG A 192 -9.57 5.41 -39.01
N LYS A 193 -9.96 4.39 -39.79
CA LYS A 193 -9.91 4.41 -41.26
C LYS A 193 -11.09 5.16 -41.89
N ALA A 194 -12.27 5.14 -41.24
CA ALA A 194 -13.46 5.81 -41.75
C ALA A 194 -13.37 7.34 -41.70
N VAL A 195 -12.76 7.89 -40.64
CA VAL A 195 -12.58 9.35 -40.50
C VAL A 195 -11.58 9.89 -41.52
N LEU A 196 -10.46 9.19 -41.76
CA LEU A 196 -9.48 9.59 -42.77
C LEU A 196 -10.09 9.56 -44.19
N LEU A 197 -10.92 8.56 -44.49
CA LEU A 197 -11.61 8.43 -45.78
C LEU A 197 -12.63 9.55 -46.00
N HIS A 198 -13.40 9.93 -44.97
CA HIS A 198 -14.34 11.06 -45.06
C HIS A 198 -13.64 12.41 -45.24
N VAL A 199 -12.51 12.64 -44.58
CA VAL A 199 -11.71 13.87 -44.74
C VAL A 199 -11.07 13.94 -46.13
N LEU A 200 -10.54 12.81 -46.64
CA LEU A 200 -9.98 12.74 -47.99
C LEU A 200 -11.05 12.94 -49.07
N LEU A 201 -12.23 12.33 -48.90
CA LEU A 201 -13.36 12.55 -49.82
C LEU A 201 -13.85 14.00 -49.79
N ALA A 202 -13.92 14.64 -48.62
CA ALA A 202 -14.28 16.05 -48.51
C ALA A 202 -13.24 16.97 -49.18
N LEU A 203 -11.94 16.70 -49.01
CA LEU A 203 -10.87 17.46 -49.66
C LEU A 203 -10.87 17.30 -51.19
N VAL A 204 -11.22 16.12 -51.70
CA VAL A 204 -11.37 15.87 -53.15
C VAL A 204 -12.60 16.60 -53.71
N MET A 205 -13.70 16.65 -52.97
CA MET A 205 -14.93 17.36 -53.38
C MET A 205 -14.82 18.90 -53.28
N LEU A 206 -13.88 19.42 -52.48
CA LEU A 206 -13.59 20.85 -52.36
C LEU A 206 -12.52 21.34 -53.36
N GLY A 207 -11.87 20.42 -54.07
CA GLY A 207 -10.79 20.69 -55.03
C GLY A 207 -11.14 20.43 -56.50
N ALA A 208 -12.42 20.25 -56.84
CA ALA A 208 -12.93 20.06 -58.19
C ALA A 208 -14.00 21.12 -58.54
#